data_AF-A0A942DLT0-F1
#
_entry.id   AF-A0A942DLT0-F1
#
_cell.length_a   1.000
_cell.length_b   1.000
_cell.length_c   1.000
_cell.angle_alpha   90.00
_cell.angle_beta   90.00
_cell.angle_gamma   90.00
#
_symmetry.space_group_name_H-M   'P 1'
#
loop_
_entity.id
_entity.type
_entity.pdbx_description
1 polymer ?
#
loop_
_entity_poly.entity_id
_entity_poly.type
_entity_poly.pdbx_seq_one_letter_code
_entity_poly.pdbx_strand_id
1 'polypeptide(L)'
;MRQTSFQFINNYKKEFGGSLLTGKRKTARPLSFKNPTHLILKSTGSHCFVPDSRKIERIINSQANKYGIKLYKLSLNWSHIHMVMLLPSKKAYLAFIRTLTSLLVSLLSKLKGKSLKGLFNLRPFTRILSWGRDFRNVINYHELNDMEARGFKRTKKKSKNSTDKPKTHEEVTE
;
A
#
# COMPACT_ATOMS: atom_id res chain seq x y z
N MET A 1 -5.07 -9.44 -14.65
CA MET A 1 -5.19 -9.96 -13.27
C MET A 1 -5.92 -8.92 -12.44
N ARG A 2 -7.13 -9.22 -11.94
CA ARG A 2 -7.83 -8.31 -10.99
C ARG A 2 -7.11 -8.44 -9.65
N GLN A 3 -6.44 -7.38 -9.22
CA GLN A 3 -5.86 -7.32 -7.88
C GLN A 3 -6.98 -7.58 -6.87
N THR A 4 -6.83 -8.61 -6.04
CA THR A 4 -7.73 -8.86 -4.91
C THR A 4 -7.69 -7.64 -4.01
N SER A 5 -8.86 -7.09 -3.71
CA SER A 5 -8.96 -5.95 -2.79
C SER A 5 -8.34 -6.33 -1.44
N PHE A 6 -7.84 -5.35 -0.70
CA PHE A 6 -7.21 -5.50 0.63
C PHE A 6 -8.17 -5.99 1.74
N GLN A 7 -9.19 -6.78 1.39
CA GLN A 7 -10.22 -7.29 2.29
C GLN A 7 -9.67 -8.10 3.46
N PHE A 8 -8.46 -8.68 3.35
CA PHE A 8 -7.86 -9.51 4.41
C PHE A 8 -7.21 -8.70 5.56
N ILE A 9 -7.21 -7.36 5.49
CA ILE A 9 -6.50 -6.49 6.44
C ILE A 9 -7.45 -5.52 7.18
N ASN A 10 -8.76 -5.79 7.20
CA ASN A 10 -9.73 -4.87 7.79
C ASN A 10 -9.58 -4.76 9.31
N ASN A 11 -8.90 -3.71 9.78
CA ASN A 11 -9.04 -3.22 11.15
C ASN A 11 -9.40 -1.74 11.12
N TYR A 12 -10.70 -1.47 11.15
CA TYR A 12 -11.35 -0.19 10.81
C TYR A 12 -10.85 1.04 11.59
N LYS A 13 -10.21 0.88 12.75
CA LYS A 13 -9.68 2.00 13.54
C LYS A 13 -8.34 2.57 13.03
N LYS A 14 -7.61 1.82 12.18
CA LYS A 14 -6.26 2.20 11.73
C LYS A 14 -6.19 2.63 10.25
N GLU A 15 -7.31 2.63 9.53
CA GLU A 15 -7.40 2.86 8.08
C GLU A 15 -8.17 4.14 7.74
N PHE A 16 -7.75 4.82 6.68
CA PHE A 16 -8.39 6.05 6.21
C PHE A 16 -8.07 6.37 4.75
N GLY A 17 -9.05 6.80 3.96
CA GLY A 17 -8.83 7.33 2.61
C GLY A 17 -9.20 6.38 1.46
N GLY A 18 -8.81 6.74 0.23
CA GLY A 18 -9.17 5.97 -0.97
C GLY A 18 -10.68 5.88 -1.20
N SER A 19 -11.14 4.73 -1.72
CA SER A 19 -12.56 4.43 -1.94
C SER A 19 -13.39 4.34 -0.66
N LEU A 20 -12.76 4.26 0.52
CA LEU A 20 -13.48 4.23 1.80
C LEU A 20 -14.15 5.57 2.14
N LEU A 21 -13.74 6.65 1.48
CA LEU A 21 -14.32 7.99 1.66
C LEU A 21 -15.39 8.35 0.63
N THR A 22 -15.64 7.50 -0.38
CA THR A 22 -16.71 7.77 -1.36
C THR A 22 -18.06 7.80 -0.63
N GLY A 23 -18.74 8.94 -0.67
CA GLY A 23 -20.03 9.14 0.01
C GLY A 23 -19.97 9.40 1.52
N LYS A 24 -18.78 9.57 2.12
CA LYS A 24 -18.65 9.81 3.58
C LYS A 24 -18.16 11.22 3.92
N ARG A 25 -18.59 11.76 5.07
CA ARG A 25 -18.16 13.06 5.59
C ARG A 25 -16.64 13.07 5.86
N LYS A 26 -16.00 14.22 5.61
CA LYS A 26 -14.55 14.42 5.80
C LYS A 26 -14.19 14.28 7.28
N THR A 27 -13.39 13.28 7.64
CA THR A 27 -12.82 13.11 8.99
C THR A 27 -11.31 13.37 9.00
N ALA A 28 -10.73 13.57 10.18
CA ALA A 28 -9.29 13.72 10.35
C ALA A 28 -8.57 12.39 10.05
N ARG A 29 -7.44 12.46 9.35
CA ARG A 29 -6.65 11.26 8.99
C ARG A 29 -5.90 10.75 10.22
N PRO A 30 -6.04 9.46 10.60
CA PRO A 30 -5.17 8.85 11.60
C PRO A 30 -3.75 8.76 11.01
N LEU A 31 -2.84 9.54 11.59
CA LEU A 31 -1.41 9.51 11.27
C LEU A 31 -0.65 9.15 12.54
N SER A 32 0.38 8.31 12.39
CA SER A 32 1.33 8.02 13.47
C SER A 32 2.73 8.40 13.01
N PHE A 33 3.51 8.98 13.93
CA PHE A 33 4.91 9.35 13.70
C PHE A 33 5.89 8.33 14.31
N LYS A 34 5.39 7.45 15.18
CA LYS A 34 6.16 6.36 15.81
C LYS A 34 6.05 5.04 15.04
N ASN A 35 4.99 4.90 14.25
CA ASN A 35 4.65 3.68 13.54
C ASN A 35 4.67 3.89 12.02
N PRO A 36 5.08 2.89 11.23
CA PRO A 36 5.04 2.96 9.78
C PRO A 36 3.61 3.14 9.29
N THR A 37 3.47 3.91 8.22
CA THR A 37 2.21 4.10 7.50
C THR A 37 2.32 3.41 6.16
N HIS A 38 1.38 2.52 5.89
CA HIS A 38 1.13 2.02 4.55
C HIS A 38 0.25 3.03 3.81
N LEU A 39 0.75 3.59 2.72
CA LEU A 39 0.05 4.56 1.89
C LEU A 39 -0.14 4.04 0.47
N ILE A 40 -1.32 4.30 -0.10
CA ILE A 40 -1.64 3.97 -1.48
C ILE A 40 -2.13 5.23 -2.21
N LEU A 41 -1.46 5.57 -3.30
CA LEU A 41 -1.93 6.56 -4.27
C LEU A 41 -2.57 5.83 -5.45
N LYS A 42 -3.88 6.03 -5.66
CA LYS A 42 -4.61 5.41 -6.78
C LYS A 42 -4.81 6.42 -7.90
N SER A 43 -4.55 6.02 -9.15
CA SER A 43 -4.90 6.82 -10.31
C SER A 43 -6.39 6.73 -10.63
N THR A 44 -6.98 7.84 -11.08
CA THR A 44 -8.32 7.88 -11.62
C THR A 44 -8.29 7.52 -13.11
N GLY A 45 -9.01 6.46 -13.50
CA GLY A 45 -9.38 6.19 -14.90
C GLY A 45 -8.31 5.61 -15.85
N SER A 46 -7.01 5.57 -15.50
CA SER A 46 -5.99 5.06 -16.44
C SER A 46 -4.83 4.31 -15.78
N HIS A 47 -4.36 3.25 -16.44
CA HIS A 47 -3.12 2.51 -16.16
C HIS A 47 -1.91 3.34 -16.60
N CYS A 48 -1.60 4.39 -15.83
CA CYS A 48 -0.64 5.43 -16.20
C CYS A 48 0.74 5.23 -15.57
N PHE A 49 0.86 4.35 -14.57
CA PHE A 49 2.15 3.99 -13.99
C PHE A 49 2.71 2.77 -14.71
N VAL A 50 4.01 2.76 -14.93
CA VAL A 50 4.72 1.57 -15.43
C VAL A 50 5.39 0.93 -14.22
N PRO A 51 5.15 -0.38 -13.95
CA PRO A 51 5.90 -1.10 -12.92
C PRO A 51 7.41 -0.95 -13.13
N ASP A 52 8.16 -0.88 -12.03
CA ASP A 52 9.63 -0.73 -12.04
C ASP A 52 10.17 0.50 -12.79
N SER A 53 9.34 1.55 -12.95
CA SER A 53 9.77 2.80 -13.57
C SER A 53 10.77 3.55 -12.69
N ARG A 54 12.05 3.39 -13.01
CA ARG A 54 13.18 4.08 -12.33
C ARG A 54 13.00 5.61 -12.28
N LYS A 55 12.34 6.22 -13.27
CA LYS A 55 12.05 7.67 -13.26
C LYS A 55 11.07 8.04 -12.14
N ILE A 56 10.00 7.28 -11.99
CA ILE A 56 8.98 7.50 -10.94
C ILE A 56 9.59 7.22 -9.56
N GLU A 57 10.34 6.12 -9.44
CA GLU A 57 11.03 5.76 -8.18
C GLU A 57 12.02 6.84 -7.74
N ARG A 58 12.82 7.39 -8.66
CA ARG A 58 13.76 8.48 -8.36
C ARG A 58 13.04 9.72 -7.83
N ILE A 59 11.91 10.09 -8.41
CA ILE A 59 11.10 11.23 -7.94
C ILE A 59 10.58 10.95 -6.53
N ILE A 60 10.02 9.76 -6.29
CA ILE A 60 9.48 9.38 -4.97
C ILE A 60 10.58 9.41 -3.91
N ASN A 61 11.73 8.78 -4.19
CA ASN A 61 12.87 8.76 -3.27
C ASN A 61 13.42 10.16 -3.01
N SER A 62 13.58 10.99 -4.06
CA SER A 62 14.02 12.38 -3.92
C SER A 62 13.08 13.21 -3.05
N GLN A 63 11.76 13.11 -3.27
CA GLN A 63 10.80 13.81 -2.43
C GLN A 63 10.77 13.25 -1.00
N ALA A 64 10.87 11.94 -0.81
CA ALA A 64 10.92 11.34 0.52
C ALA A 64 12.11 11.87 1.32
N ASN A 65 13.30 11.88 0.72
CA ASN A 65 14.51 12.43 1.32
C ASN A 65 14.36 13.92 1.65
N LYS A 66 13.83 14.72 0.71
CA LYS A 66 13.60 16.16 0.90
C LYS A 66 12.74 16.48 2.14
N TYR A 67 11.75 15.65 2.45
CA TYR A 67 10.85 15.86 3.59
C TYR A 67 11.19 15.02 4.82
N GLY A 68 12.35 14.34 4.84
CA GLY A 68 12.77 13.50 5.96
C GLY A 68 11.89 12.28 6.19
N ILE A 69 11.21 11.80 5.14
CA ILE A 69 10.35 10.61 5.20
C ILE A 69 11.21 9.37 4.97
N LYS A 70 11.18 8.44 5.93
CA LYS A 70 11.89 7.16 5.78
C LYS A 70 11.00 6.20 4.99
N LEU A 71 11.41 5.89 3.76
CA LEU A 71 10.71 4.94 2.89
C LEU A 71 11.27 3.53 3.10
N TYR A 72 10.43 2.61 3.55
CA TYR A 72 10.80 1.20 3.77
C TYR A 72 10.57 0.34 2.52
N LYS A 73 9.47 0.58 1.81
CA LYS A 73 9.11 -0.15 0.60
C LYS A 73 8.34 0.76 -0.34
N LEU A 74 8.62 0.60 -1.62
CA LEU A 74 7.92 1.20 -2.74
C LEU A 74 7.56 0.06 -3.71
N SER A 75 6.31 0.03 -4.15
CA SER A 75 5.85 -0.88 -5.21
C SER A 75 5.01 -0.07 -6.20
N LEU A 76 5.37 -0.15 -7.47
CA LEU A 76 4.68 0.52 -8.57
C LEU A 76 3.80 -0.47 -9.29
N ASN A 77 2.49 -0.24 -9.25
CA ASN A 77 1.51 -0.97 -10.03
C ASN A 77 0.89 -0.06 -11.07
N TRP A 78 0.32 -0.65 -12.12
CA TRP A 78 -0.24 0.09 -13.25
C TRP A 78 -1.25 1.18 -12.88
N SER A 79 -2.07 0.94 -11.86
CA SER A 79 -3.14 1.87 -11.43
C SER A 79 -2.90 2.48 -10.04
N HIS A 80 -1.87 2.08 -9.33
CA HIS A 80 -1.65 2.55 -7.97
C HIS A 80 -0.19 2.41 -7.52
N ILE A 81 0.22 3.27 -6.62
CA ILE A 81 1.55 3.31 -6.03
C ILE A 81 1.41 2.96 -4.56
N HIS A 82 2.13 1.92 -4.13
CA HIS A 82 2.21 1.50 -2.73
C HIS A 82 3.48 2.04 -2.10
N MET A 83 3.35 2.60 -0.91
CA MET A 83 4.47 3.05 -0.09
C MET A 83 4.29 2.53 1.33
N VAL A 84 5.37 2.07 1.94
CA VAL A 84 5.46 1.84 3.38
C VAL A 84 6.50 2.81 3.91
N MET A 85 6.10 3.74 4.76
CA MET A 85 6.97 4.85 5.17
C MET A 85 6.75 5.28 6.61
N LEU A 86 7.80 5.80 7.26
CA LEU A 86 7.70 6.50 8.54
C LEU A 86 7.64 8.00 8.29
N LEU A 87 6.65 8.65 8.89
CA LEU A 87 6.41 10.08 8.73
C LEU A 87 7.06 10.85 9.89
N PRO A 88 7.85 11.91 9.63
CA PRO A 88 8.45 12.70 10.70
C PRO A 88 7.45 13.66 11.34
N SER A 89 6.50 14.20 10.56
CA SER A 89 5.45 15.09 11.05
C SER A 89 4.26 15.16 10.09
N LYS A 90 3.13 15.67 10.58
CA LYS A 90 1.93 15.95 9.75
C LYS A 90 2.23 16.99 8.65
N LYS A 91 3.03 18.03 8.96
CA LYS A 91 3.40 19.08 8.01
C LYS A 91 4.23 18.50 6.86
N ALA A 92 5.22 17.67 7.18
CA ALA A 92 6.04 16.98 6.19
C ALA A 92 5.21 16.06 5.29
N TYR A 93 4.29 15.28 5.87
CA TYR A 93 3.37 14.43 5.12
C TYR A 93 2.53 15.23 4.11
N LEU A 94 1.89 16.32 4.56
CA LEU A 94 1.05 17.14 3.69
C LEU A 94 1.86 17.79 2.55
N ALA A 95 3.06 18.28 2.86
CA ALA A 95 3.96 18.84 1.88
C ALA A 95 4.41 17.79 0.85
N PHE A 96 4.85 16.62 1.32
CA PHE A 96 5.27 15.50 0.48
C PHE A 96 4.18 15.04 -0.47
N ILE A 97 2.97 14.78 0.02
CA ILE A 97 1.88 14.31 -0.85
C ILE A 97 1.56 15.35 -1.91
N ARG A 98 1.45 16.63 -1.52
CA ARG A 98 1.13 17.72 -2.45
C ARG A 98 2.18 17.84 -3.56
N THR A 99 3.48 17.84 -3.22
CA THR A 99 4.53 17.99 -4.23
C THR A 99 4.72 16.73 -5.06
N LEU A 100 4.66 15.55 -4.43
CA LEU A 100 4.79 14.28 -5.14
C LEU A 100 3.69 14.13 -6.19
N THR A 101 2.42 14.34 -5.84
CA THR A 101 1.32 14.18 -6.80
C THR A 101 1.43 15.16 -7.96
N SER A 102 1.86 16.41 -7.70
CA SER A 102 2.04 17.41 -8.75
C SER A 102 3.18 17.05 -9.71
N LEU A 103 4.31 16.58 -9.18
CA LEU A 103 5.45 16.14 -10.00
C LEU A 103 5.10 14.92 -10.85
N LEU A 104 4.38 13.95 -10.28
CA LEU A 104 3.93 12.76 -11.01
C LEU A 104 2.95 13.12 -12.12
N VAL A 105 1.97 13.99 -11.86
CA VAL A 105 1.04 14.47 -12.89
C VAL A 105 1.78 15.19 -14.01
N SER A 106 2.74 16.06 -13.69
CA SER A 106 3.54 16.78 -14.67
C SER A 106 4.37 15.83 -15.54
N LEU A 107 5.11 14.90 -14.92
CA LEU A 107 5.90 13.90 -15.64
C LEU A 107 5.03 13.05 -16.56
N LEU A 108 3.94 12.48 -16.03
CA LEU A 108 3.10 11.56 -16.78
C LEU A 108 2.34 12.28 -17.90
N SER A 109 1.93 13.54 -17.69
CA SER A 109 1.31 14.35 -18.74
C SER A 109 2.28 14.57 -19.90
N LYS A 110 3.55 14.89 -19.59
CA LYS A 110 4.60 15.03 -20.60
C LYS A 110 4.85 13.72 -21.36
N LEU A 111 4.90 12.58 -20.66
CA LEU A 111 5.11 11.27 -21.27
C LEU A 111 3.94 10.81 -22.15
N LYS A 112 2.70 11.21 -21.81
CA LYS A 112 1.50 10.85 -22.57
C LYS A 112 1.12 11.85 -23.65
N GLY A 113 1.81 13.00 -23.74
CA GLY A 113 1.47 14.07 -24.68
C GLY A 113 0.09 14.71 -24.44
N LYS A 114 -0.51 14.50 -23.26
CA LYS A 114 -1.82 15.06 -22.90
C LYS A 114 -1.90 15.38 -21.41
N SER A 115 -2.75 16.33 -21.05
CA SER A 115 -2.98 16.69 -19.64
C SER A 115 -3.63 15.54 -18.88
N LEU A 116 -2.99 15.11 -17.79
CA LEU A 116 -3.56 14.14 -16.83
C LEU A 116 -4.08 14.85 -15.57
N LYS A 117 -4.65 16.05 -15.72
CA LYS A 117 -5.30 16.75 -14.61
C LYS A 117 -6.36 15.85 -13.99
N GLY A 118 -6.36 15.75 -12.67
CA GLY A 118 -7.28 14.88 -11.91
C GLY A 118 -6.84 13.42 -11.78
N LEU A 119 -5.60 13.09 -12.16
CA LEU A 119 -5.04 11.75 -11.98
C LEU A 119 -5.17 11.25 -10.53
N PHE A 120 -5.01 12.14 -9.55
CA PHE A 120 -5.13 11.85 -8.12
C PHE A 120 -6.33 12.58 -7.49
N ASN A 121 -7.54 12.34 -8.01
CA ASN A 121 -8.76 12.90 -7.42
C ASN A 121 -9.14 12.23 -6.10
N LEU A 122 -8.76 10.97 -5.94
CA LEU A 122 -8.99 10.24 -4.71
C LEU A 122 -7.96 10.65 -3.66
N ARG A 123 -8.43 10.86 -2.43
CA ARG A 123 -7.55 11.03 -1.28
C ARG A 123 -6.68 9.77 -1.14
N PRO A 124 -5.37 9.91 -0.81
CA PRO A 124 -4.52 8.76 -0.53
C PRO A 124 -5.18 7.85 0.50
N PHE A 125 -5.11 6.53 0.31
CA PHE A 125 -5.42 5.58 1.38
C PHE A 125 -4.22 5.48 2.31
N THR A 126 -4.45 5.44 3.62
CA THR A 126 -3.42 5.29 4.66
C THR A 126 -3.88 4.30 5.70
N ARG A 127 -2.97 3.42 6.13
CA ARG A 127 -3.13 2.52 7.26
C ARG A 127 -1.91 2.61 8.18
N ILE A 128 -2.13 2.79 9.48
CA ILE A 128 -1.06 2.71 10.48
C ILE A 128 -0.72 1.24 10.71
N LEU A 129 0.53 0.86 10.52
CA LEU A 129 1.02 -0.49 10.75
C LEU A 129 1.60 -0.64 12.14
N SER A 130 1.42 -1.80 12.76
CA SER A 130 2.18 -2.17 13.95
C SER A 130 3.52 -2.80 13.55
N TRP A 131 4.55 -2.59 14.37
CA TRP A 131 5.85 -3.25 14.20
C TRP A 131 5.74 -4.78 14.32
N GLY A 132 6.77 -5.49 13.86
CA GLY A 132 6.82 -6.95 13.92
C GLY A 132 6.02 -7.62 12.82
N ARG A 133 5.03 -8.44 13.19
CA ARG A 133 4.31 -9.31 12.24
C ARG A 133 3.48 -8.53 11.21
N ASP A 134 2.77 -7.47 11.62
CA ASP A 134 1.93 -6.66 10.72
C ASP A 134 2.79 -5.94 9.66
N PHE A 135 3.90 -5.31 10.08
CA PHE A 135 4.87 -4.74 9.16
C PHE A 135 5.43 -5.76 8.16
N ARG A 136 5.93 -6.91 8.63
CA ARG A 136 6.48 -7.96 7.75
C ARG A 136 5.45 -8.50 6.77
N ASN A 137 4.21 -8.71 7.21
CA ASN A 137 3.14 -9.20 6.35
C ASN A 137 2.84 -8.23 5.20
N VAL A 138 2.82 -6.92 5.47
CA VAL A 138 2.62 -5.91 4.43
C VAL A 138 3.80 -5.88 3.45
N ILE A 139 5.03 -5.94 3.94
CA ILE A 139 6.23 -6.00 3.08
C ILE A 139 6.20 -7.24 2.17
N ASN A 140 5.97 -8.42 2.75
CA ASN A 140 5.89 -9.68 2.00
C ASN A 140 4.77 -9.64 0.96
N TYR A 141 3.63 -9.00 1.27
CA TYR A 141 2.53 -8.83 0.31
C TYR A 141 2.92 -7.93 -0.87
N HIS A 142 3.67 -6.84 -0.63
CA HIS A 142 4.20 -6.01 -1.73
C HIS A 142 5.13 -6.81 -2.62
N GLU A 143 6.03 -7.59 -2.04
CA GLU A 143 6.97 -8.44 -2.79
C GLU A 143 6.25 -9.49 -3.62
N LEU A 144 5.20 -10.10 -3.09
CA LEU A 144 4.35 -11.03 -3.83
C LEU A 144 3.65 -10.35 -5.00
N ASN A 145 3.08 -9.16 -4.83
CA ASN A 145 2.46 -8.43 -5.92
C ASN A 145 3.47 -7.99 -6.99
N ASP A 146 4.67 -7.55 -6.58
CA ASP A 146 5.73 -7.17 -7.51
C ASP A 146 6.18 -8.40 -8.33
N MET A 147 6.28 -9.57 -7.70
CA MET A 147 6.57 -10.84 -8.39
C MET A 147 5.44 -11.24 -9.35
N GLU A 148 4.18 -11.14 -8.94
CA GLU A 148 3.02 -11.44 -9.80
C GLU A 148 2.94 -10.45 -10.98
N ALA A 149 3.21 -9.16 -10.75
CA ALA A 149 3.25 -8.15 -11.80
C ALA A 149 4.36 -8.39 -12.84
N ARG A 150 5.46 -9.02 -12.42
CA ARG A 150 6.57 -9.47 -13.30
C ARG A 150 6.30 -10.83 -13.96
N GLY A 151 5.15 -11.45 -13.71
CA GLY A 151 4.74 -12.71 -14.36
C GLY A 151 5.12 -13.99 -13.61
N PHE A 152 5.67 -13.90 -12.39
CA PHE A 152 5.96 -15.09 -11.58
C PHE A 152 4.67 -15.66 -10.98
N LYS A 153 4.38 -16.94 -11.28
CA LYS A 153 3.21 -17.65 -10.74
C LYS A 153 3.55 -18.27 -9.39
N ARG A 154 2.57 -18.22 -8.48
CA ARG A 154 2.67 -18.74 -7.13
C ARG A 154 2.75 -20.27 -7.11
N THR A 155 3.75 -20.85 -6.45
CA THR A 155 3.68 -22.25 -6.01
C THR A 155 2.72 -22.31 -4.83
N LYS A 156 1.59 -23.02 -4.95
CA LYS A 156 0.63 -23.18 -3.84
C LYS A 156 1.35 -23.82 -2.66
N LYS A 157 1.53 -23.10 -1.56
CA LYS A 157 2.00 -23.67 -0.30
C LYS A 157 0.87 -24.57 0.23
N LYS A 158 1.08 -25.89 0.26
CA LYS A 158 0.15 -26.84 0.89
C LYS A 158 -0.10 -26.36 2.33
N SER A 159 -1.35 -26.08 2.69
CA SER A 159 -1.72 -25.84 4.09
C SER A 159 -1.42 -27.13 4.86
N LYS A 160 -0.61 -27.05 5.92
CA LYS A 160 -0.54 -28.13 6.91
C LYS A 160 -1.90 -28.13 7.62
N ASN A 161 -2.78 -29.05 7.24
CA ASN A 161 -3.96 -29.35 8.06
C ASN A 161 -3.44 -29.99 9.35
N SER A 162 -3.54 -29.27 10.46
CA SER A 162 -3.35 -29.79 11.80
C SER A 162 -4.67 -30.37 12.30
N THR A 163 -4.89 -31.66 12.07
CA THR A 163 -5.87 -32.46 12.81
C THR A 163 -5.27 -33.83 13.05
N ASP A 164 -4.31 -33.91 13.97
CA ASP A 164 -4.14 -35.11 14.79
C ASP A 164 -4.69 -34.74 16.17
N LYS A 165 -5.91 -35.22 16.44
CA LYS A 165 -6.51 -35.17 17.77
C LYS A 165 -5.97 -36.41 18.51
N PRO A 166 -5.38 -36.30 19.70
CA PRO A 166 -4.98 -37.49 20.46
C PRO A 166 -6.24 -38.26 20.85
N LYS A 167 -6.27 -39.57 20.56
CA LYS A 167 -7.30 -40.47 21.09
C LYS A 167 -7.10 -40.55 22.59
N THR A 168 -8.05 -39.99 23.35
CA THR A 168 -8.18 -40.25 24.78
C THR A 168 -8.56 -41.71 24.98
N HIS A 169 -7.77 -42.41 25.78
CA HIS A 169 -8.16 -43.69 26.36
C HIS A 169 -9.32 -43.43 27.34
N GLU A 170 -10.46 -44.04 27.08
CA GLU A 170 -11.47 -44.26 28.12
C GLU A 170 -11.32 -45.70 28.59
N GLU A 171 -11.12 -45.80 29.89
CA GLU A 171 -10.99 -47.00 30.69
C GLU A 171 -12.28 -47.09 31.53
N VAL A 172 -12.71 -48.33 31.79
CA VAL A 172 -13.50 -48.81 32.95
C VAL A 172 -15.03 -49.04 32.77
N THR A 173 -15.39 -50.34 32.95
CA THR A 173 -16.63 -50.98 33.49
C THR A 173 -17.94 -50.92 32.68
N GLU A 174 -18.76 -51.97 32.61
CA GLU A 174 -18.97 -53.17 33.46
C GLU A 174 -18.98 -54.49 32.67
#